data_AF-A0A7C5BMX9-F1
#
_entry.id   AF-A0A7C5BMX9-F1
#
_cell.length_a   1.000
_cell.length_b   1.000
_cell.length_c   1.000
_cell.angle_alpha   90.00
_cell.angle_beta   90.00
_cell.angle_gamma   90.00
#
_symmetry.space_group_name_H-M   'P 1'
#
loop_
_entity.id
_entity.type
_entity.pdbx_description
1 polymer ?
#
loop_
_entity_poly.entity_id
_entity_poly.type
_entity_poly.pdbx_seq_one_letter_code
_entity_poly.pdbx_strand_id
1 'polypeptide(L)'
;MAVAKRRTKIVATLGPATNTLELLDAIIEAGVDVVRLNFSHGDPKEHVKLAETVRNRARAYGRQVGVLADMQGPKIRIARFSTGKVFLEKDAQFVLDADLDTEVGNFEQVGIDYKQLPQDVKRGDTLLLDD
;
A
#
# COMPACT_ATOMS: atom_id res chain seq x y z
N MET A 1 21.27 36.29 3.52
CA MET A 1 20.51 36.01 2.29
C MET A 1 19.25 35.25 2.67
N ALA A 2 18.08 35.67 2.18
CA ALA A 2 16.84 34.92 2.41
C ALA A 2 16.92 33.60 1.63
N VAL A 3 16.97 32.47 2.34
CA VAL A 3 16.89 31.15 1.70
C VAL A 3 15.54 31.07 0.99
N ALA A 4 15.57 30.74 -0.30
CA ALA A 4 14.35 30.59 -1.08
C ALA A 4 13.42 29.56 -0.41
N LYS A 5 12.22 29.99 -0.03
CA LYS A 5 11.26 29.11 0.64
C LYS A 5 10.74 28.08 -0.36
N ARG A 6 10.92 26.79 -0.06
CA ARG A 6 10.39 25.69 -0.87
C ARG A 6 8.86 25.84 -1.02
N ARG A 7 8.37 25.77 -2.27
CA ARG A 7 6.94 25.85 -2.61
C ARG A 7 6.28 24.48 -2.70
N THR A 8 6.94 23.53 -3.38
CA THR A 8 6.48 22.14 -3.54
C THR A 8 6.44 21.43 -2.19
N LYS A 9 5.40 20.65 -1.91
CA LYS A 9 5.19 19.95 -0.64
C LYS A 9 5.70 18.52 -0.69
N ILE A 10 6.13 17.99 0.46
CA ILE A 10 6.64 16.62 0.60
C ILE A 10 5.62 15.80 1.40
N VAL A 11 5.20 14.70 0.79
CA VAL A 11 4.37 13.66 1.43
C VAL A 11 5.26 12.46 1.70
N ALA A 12 5.29 11.97 2.94
CA ALA A 12 6.06 10.78 3.32
C ALA A 12 5.13 9.68 3.85
N THR A 13 5.22 8.47 3.28
CA THR A 13 4.45 7.32 3.77
C THR A 13 5.09 6.77 5.03
N LEU A 14 4.28 6.60 6.09
CA LEU A 14 4.72 5.95 7.31
C LEU A 14 4.44 4.45 7.26
N GLY A 15 5.38 3.67 7.80
CA GLY A 15 5.32 2.22 7.87
C GLY A 15 6.20 1.70 9.01
N PRO A 16 6.40 0.38 9.12
CA PRO A 16 7.17 -0.23 10.21
C PRO A 16 8.60 0.29 10.32
N ALA A 17 9.23 0.63 9.18
CA ALA A 17 10.58 1.19 9.16
C ALA A 17 10.64 2.67 9.58
N THR A 18 9.50 3.35 9.66
CA THR A 18 9.42 4.81 9.84
C THR A 18 8.53 5.25 11.01
N ASN A 19 8.25 4.35 11.96
CA ASN A 19 7.36 4.61 13.10
C ASN A 19 8.10 4.84 14.44
N THR A 20 9.44 4.92 14.42
CA THR A 20 10.22 5.27 15.62
C THR A 20 10.21 6.77 15.86
N LEU A 21 10.35 7.19 17.12
CA LEU A 21 10.32 8.61 17.46
C LEU A 21 11.47 9.37 16.81
N GLU A 22 12.66 8.77 16.80
CA GLU A 22 13.88 9.35 16.25
C GLU A 22 13.74 9.60 14.75
N LEU A 23 13.10 8.68 14.01
CA LEU A 23 12.92 8.88 12.58
C LEU A 23 11.81 9.87 12.29
N LEU A 24 10.73 9.88 13.08
CA LEU A 24 9.68 10.89 12.97
C LEU A 24 10.25 12.31 13.17
N ASP A 25 11.16 12.47 14.12
CA ASP A 25 11.89 13.72 14.33
C ASP A 25 12.74 14.10 13.14
N ALA A 26 13.53 13.14 12.64
CA ALA A 26 14.41 13.35 11.50
C ALA A 26 13.62 13.80 10.25
N ILE A 27 12.46 13.20 9.95
CA ILE A 27 11.65 13.60 8.79
C ILE A 27 10.96 14.97 9.01
N ILE A 28 10.57 15.29 10.25
CA ILE A 28 10.00 16.59 10.62
C ILE A 28 11.05 17.69 10.50
N GLU A 29 12.27 17.45 10.96
CA GLU A 29 13.39 18.38 10.80
C GLU A 29 13.76 18.54 9.33
N ALA A 30 13.86 17.43 8.60
CA ALA A 30 14.24 17.41 7.18
C ALA A 30 13.30 18.17 6.26
N GLY A 31 12.01 18.32 6.61
CA GLY A 31 11.12 19.11 5.76
C GLY A 31 9.70 18.61 5.56
N VAL A 32 9.27 17.46 6.07
CA VAL A 32 7.97 16.88 5.70
C VAL A 32 6.81 17.86 5.93
N ASP A 33 5.86 17.90 5.00
CA ASP A 33 4.65 18.72 5.12
C ASP A 33 3.42 17.86 5.46
N VAL A 34 3.38 16.62 4.95
CA VAL A 34 2.27 15.68 5.16
C VAL A 34 2.84 14.29 5.38
N VAL A 35 2.33 13.57 6.38
CA VAL A 35 2.55 12.13 6.52
C VAL A 35 1.36 11.37 5.95
N ARG A 36 1.63 10.29 5.21
CA ARG A 36 0.63 9.38 4.66
C ARG A 36 0.55 8.13 5.53
N LEU A 37 -0.63 7.84 6.04
CA LEU A 37 -0.97 6.58 6.72
C LEU A 37 -1.65 5.67 5.70
N ASN A 38 -0.98 4.59 5.31
CA ASN A 38 -1.52 3.64 4.34
C ASN A 38 -2.37 2.58 5.06
N PHE A 39 -3.70 2.65 4.91
CA PHE A 39 -4.63 1.69 5.52
C PHE A 39 -4.69 0.34 4.78
N SER A 40 -3.85 0.14 3.78
CA SER A 40 -3.66 -1.20 3.19
C SER A 40 -3.09 -2.21 4.19
N HIS A 41 -2.46 -1.72 5.27
CA HIS A 41 -1.81 -2.47 6.34
C HIS A 41 -2.06 -1.81 7.71
N GLY A 42 -1.82 -2.54 8.79
CA GLY A 42 -1.92 -2.03 10.18
C GLY A 42 -3.35 -1.93 10.71
N ASP A 43 -3.49 -1.89 12.04
CA ASP A 43 -4.78 -1.76 12.72
C ASP A 43 -5.19 -0.28 12.89
N PRO A 44 -6.49 0.07 12.86
CA PRO A 44 -6.96 1.44 13.12
C PRO A 44 -6.38 2.08 14.39
N LYS A 45 -6.18 1.31 15.48
CA LYS A 45 -5.59 1.84 16.73
C LYS A 45 -4.13 2.25 16.54
N GLU A 46 -3.37 1.50 15.74
CA GLU A 46 -1.98 1.84 15.42
C GLU A 46 -1.91 3.12 14.61
N HIS A 47 -2.80 3.29 13.63
CA HIS A 47 -2.89 4.50 12.81
C HIS A 47 -3.25 5.73 13.64
N VAL A 48 -4.19 5.61 14.59
CA VAL A 48 -4.54 6.69 15.52
C VAL A 48 -3.34 7.08 16.39
N LYS A 49 -2.69 6.09 17.02
CA LYS A 49 -1.51 6.33 17.86
C LYS A 49 -0.39 7.01 17.07
N LEU A 50 -0.18 6.60 15.82
CA LEU A 50 0.83 7.18 14.96
C LEU A 50 0.49 8.62 14.56
N ALA A 51 -0.77 8.90 14.22
CA ALA A 51 -1.24 10.25 13.91
C ALA A 51 -1.07 11.21 15.11
N GLU A 52 -1.41 10.78 16.32
CA GLU A 52 -1.20 11.54 17.55
C GLU A 52 0.28 11.78 17.82
N THR A 53 1.11 10.75 17.65
CA THR A 53 2.56 10.85 17.80
C THR A 53 3.14 11.91 16.86
N VAL A 54 2.79 11.85 15.57
CA VAL A 54 3.24 12.84 14.57
C VAL A 54 2.82 14.26 14.96
N ARG A 55 1.57 14.46 15.39
CA ARG A 55 1.07 15.79 15.83
C ARG A 55 1.85 16.31 17.03
N ASN A 56 2.14 15.45 18.00
CA ASN A 56 2.90 15.81 19.19
C ASN A 56 4.35 16.18 18.85
N ARG A 57 5.03 15.36 18.04
CA ARG A 57 6.40 15.67 17.58
C ARG A 57 6.42 16.95 16.75
N ALA A 58 5.52 17.11 15.77
CA ALA A 58 5.46 18.31 14.94
C ALA A 58 5.30 19.58 15.79
N ARG A 59 4.45 19.54 16.83
CA ARG A 59 4.28 20.65 17.78
C ARG A 59 5.57 20.97 18.54
N ALA A 60 6.32 19.95 18.97
CA ALA A 60 7.60 20.15 19.66
C ALA A 60 8.64 20.88 18.78
N TYR A 61 8.60 20.67 17.46
CA TYR A 61 9.45 21.36 16.48
C TYR A 61 8.85 22.68 15.95
N GLY A 62 7.70 23.12 16.47
CA GLY A 62 7.04 24.34 15.99
C GLY A 62 6.53 24.25 14.55
N ARG A 63 6.28 23.04 14.04
CA ARG A 63 5.83 22.78 12.67
C ARG A 63 4.38 22.29 12.64
N GLN A 64 3.69 22.58 11.55
CA GLN A 64 2.42 21.96 11.21
C GLN A 64 2.68 20.89 10.15
N VAL A 65 2.28 19.66 10.46
CA VAL A 65 2.39 18.50 9.55
C VAL A 65 0.99 17.92 9.37
N GLY A 66 0.53 17.84 8.12
CA GLY A 66 -0.74 17.22 7.77
C GLY A 66 -0.70 15.70 7.94
N VAL A 67 -1.84 15.09 8.20
CA VAL A 67 -2.00 13.63 8.21
C VAL A 67 -2.97 13.27 7.08
N LEU A 68 -2.48 12.51 6.10
CA LEU A 68 -3.26 11.98 4.99
C LEU A 68 -3.60 10.52 5.30
N ALA A 69 -4.89 10.24 5.45
CA ALA A 69 -5.42 8.89 5.55
C ALA A 69 -5.63 8.33 4.14
N ASP A 70 -4.89 7.30 3.77
CA ASP A 70 -4.99 6.66 2.46
C ASP A 70 -5.78 5.36 2.56
N MET A 71 -6.90 5.33 1.85
CA MET A 71 -7.84 4.21 1.85
C MET A 71 -7.32 3.11 0.94
N GLN A 72 -7.51 1.87 1.37
CA GLN A 72 -7.05 0.69 0.63
C GLN A 72 -7.65 0.57 -0.79
N GLY A 73 -8.90 1.00 -0.96
CA GLY A 73 -9.66 0.76 -2.18
C GLY A 73 -10.01 -0.73 -2.39
N PRO A 74 -10.70 -1.07 -3.49
CA PRO A 74 -10.96 -2.46 -3.86
C PRO A 74 -9.62 -3.14 -4.22
N LYS A 75 -9.27 -4.21 -3.49
CA LYS A 75 -8.11 -5.03 -3.81
C LYS A 75 -8.53 -6.14 -4.77
N ILE A 76 -8.05 -6.05 -6.01
CA ILE A 76 -8.11 -7.16 -6.97
C ILE A 76 -6.77 -7.87 -6.90
N ARG A 77 -6.77 -9.07 -6.33
CA ARG A 77 -5.57 -9.88 -6.09
C ARG A 77 -5.84 -11.33 -6.45
N ILE A 78 -4.79 -12.00 -6.89
CA ILE A 78 -4.77 -13.46 -6.88
C ILE A 78 -4.65 -13.96 -5.44
N ALA A 79 -5.17 -15.15 -5.21
CA ALA A 79 -4.98 -15.89 -3.98
C ALA A 79 -3.56 -16.47 -3.92
N ARG A 80 -3.34 -17.51 -3.11
CA ARG A 80 -2.00 -18.06 -2.87
C ARG A 80 -1.73 -19.30 -3.69
N PHE A 81 -0.44 -19.52 -3.92
CA PHE A 81 0.09 -20.75 -4.50
C PHE A 81 0.50 -21.73 -3.41
N SER A 82 0.20 -23.00 -3.63
CA SER A 82 0.62 -24.10 -2.75
C SER A 82 2.15 -24.18 -2.58
N THR A 83 2.91 -23.78 -3.61
CA THR A 83 4.39 -23.73 -3.63
C THR A 83 4.96 -22.34 -3.34
N GLY A 84 4.13 -21.40 -2.87
CA GLY A 84 4.51 -20.02 -2.57
C GLY A 84 4.53 -19.10 -3.79
N LYS A 85 5.18 -19.53 -4.89
CA LYS A 85 5.15 -18.81 -6.17
C LYS A 85 5.19 -19.78 -7.35
N VAL A 86 4.75 -19.29 -8.50
CA VAL A 86 4.88 -19.96 -9.80
C VAL A 86 5.45 -18.97 -10.82
N PHE A 87 6.08 -19.49 -11.86
CA PHE A 87 6.50 -18.71 -13.01
C PHE A 87 5.69 -19.16 -14.21
N LEU A 88 5.05 -18.22 -14.89
CA LEU A 88 4.31 -18.50 -16.12
C LEU A 88 5.27 -18.44 -17.30
N GLU A 89 5.16 -19.43 -18.17
CA GLU A 89 5.85 -19.41 -19.45
C GLU A 89 5.06 -18.58 -20.46
N LYS A 90 5.76 -18.00 -21.42
CA LYS A 90 5.12 -17.23 -22.48
C LYS A 90 4.14 -18.14 -23.25
N ASP A 91 2.96 -17.61 -23.55
CA ASP A 91 1.89 -18.29 -24.28
C ASP A 91 1.27 -19.49 -23.53
N ALA A 92 1.67 -19.74 -22.28
CA ALA A 92 1.05 -20.76 -21.44
C ALA A 92 -0.39 -20.38 -21.09
N GLN A 93 -1.29 -21.36 -21.08
CA GLN A 93 -2.64 -21.17 -20.59
C GLN A 93 -2.63 -21.09 -19.06
N PHE A 94 -3.35 -20.12 -18.52
CA PHE A 94 -3.46 -19.91 -17.09
C PHE A 94 -4.87 -19.44 -16.73
N VAL A 95 -5.45 -20.01 -15.69
CA VAL A 95 -6.85 -19.77 -15.29
C VAL A 95 -6.90 -18.97 -13.99
N LEU A 96 -7.66 -17.87 -14.02
CA LEU A 96 -8.09 -17.15 -12.82
C LEU A 96 -9.48 -17.63 -12.45
N ASP A 97 -9.59 -18.36 -11.35
CA ASP A 97 -10.85 -18.99 -10.93
C ASP A 97 -11.43 -18.27 -9.69
N ALA A 98 -12.69 -17.83 -9.81
CA ALA A 98 -13.40 -17.20 -8.70
C ALA A 98 -13.78 -18.21 -7.62
N ASP A 99 -13.96 -19.48 -7.93
CA ASP A 99 -14.45 -20.49 -7.00
C ASP A 99 -13.34 -21.39 -6.42
N LEU A 100 -12.09 -21.21 -6.87
CA LEU A 100 -10.95 -21.96 -6.37
C LEU A 100 -10.58 -21.59 -4.93
N ASP A 101 -10.19 -22.61 -4.15
CA ASP A 101 -9.67 -22.44 -2.79
C ASP A 101 -8.44 -21.53 -2.78
N THR A 102 -8.34 -20.67 -1.75
CA THR A 102 -7.33 -19.62 -1.68
C THR A 102 -5.90 -20.11 -1.49
N GLU A 103 -5.69 -21.38 -1.13
CA GLU A 103 -4.35 -21.93 -0.82
C GLU A 103 -3.85 -22.96 -1.86
N VAL A 104 -4.66 -23.30 -2.87
CA VAL A 104 -4.37 -24.43 -3.79
C VAL A 104 -3.86 -24.00 -5.17
N GLY A 105 -3.51 -22.73 -5.35
CA GLY A 105 -2.98 -22.23 -6.62
C GLY A 105 -1.74 -23.01 -7.09
N ASN A 106 -1.60 -23.17 -8.40
CA ASN A 106 -0.51 -23.89 -9.06
C ASN A 106 -0.14 -23.23 -10.42
N PHE A 107 0.58 -23.94 -11.28
CA PHE A 107 1.07 -23.41 -12.57
C PHE A 107 -0.02 -23.34 -13.66
N GLU A 108 -1.19 -23.92 -13.44
CA GLU A 108 -2.32 -23.93 -14.38
C GLU A 108 -3.41 -22.94 -13.96
N GLN A 109 -3.59 -22.72 -12.65
CA GLN A 109 -4.68 -21.91 -12.13
C GLN A 109 -4.40 -21.30 -10.76
N VAL A 110 -5.07 -20.19 -10.46
CA VAL A 110 -5.07 -19.56 -9.13
C VAL A 110 -6.42 -18.92 -8.83
N GLY A 111 -6.77 -18.90 -7.54
CA GLY A 111 -7.95 -18.22 -7.06
C GLY A 111 -7.83 -16.70 -7.20
N ILE A 112 -8.96 -16.00 -7.21
CA ILE A 112 -9.00 -14.53 -7.13
C ILE A 112 -9.88 -14.06 -5.96
N ASP A 113 -9.47 -12.96 -5.33
CA ASP A 113 -10.24 -12.36 -4.22
C ASP A 113 -11.46 -11.58 -4.74
N TYR A 114 -11.38 -11.04 -5.96
CA TYR A 114 -12.48 -10.31 -6.60
C TYR A 114 -13.35 -11.24 -7.44
N LYS A 115 -14.39 -11.81 -6.80
CA LYS A 115 -15.27 -12.83 -7.39
C LYS A 115 -16.10 -12.38 -8.59
N GLN A 116 -16.23 -11.08 -8.80
CA GLN A 116 -16.96 -10.50 -9.94
C GLN A 116 -16.09 -10.33 -11.19
N LEU A 117 -14.77 -10.55 -11.10
CA LEU A 117 -13.87 -10.39 -12.26
C LEU A 117 -14.36 -11.10 -13.54
N PRO A 118 -14.89 -12.35 -13.50
CA PRO A 118 -15.38 -13.02 -14.71
C PRO A 118 -16.55 -12.30 -15.41
N GLN A 119 -17.26 -11.41 -14.70
CA GLN A 119 -18.36 -10.62 -15.24
C GLN A 119 -17.88 -9.30 -15.84
N ASP A 120 -16.71 -8.82 -15.42
CA ASP A 120 -16.13 -7.55 -15.86
C ASP A 120 -15.21 -7.71 -17.09
N VAL A 121 -14.66 -8.91 -17.29
CA VAL A 121 -13.74 -9.19 -18.41
C VAL A 121 -14.45 -9.82 -19.60
N LYS A 122 -13.90 -9.58 -20.78
CA LYS A 122 -14.34 -10.17 -22.05
C LYS A 122 -13.17 -10.84 -22.75
N ARG A 123 -13.51 -11.73 -23.69
CA ARG A 123 -12.51 -12.36 -24.56
C ARG A 123 -11.70 -11.28 -25.28
N GLY A 124 -10.37 -11.35 -25.15
CA GLY A 124 -9.43 -10.40 -25.75
C GLY A 124 -8.90 -9.35 -24.78
N ASP A 125 -9.48 -9.23 -23.58
CA ASP A 125 -8.94 -8.34 -22.55
C ASP A 125 -7.58 -8.84 -22.04
N THR A 126 -6.74 -7.88 -21.65
CA THR A 126 -5.42 -8.15 -21.05
C THR A 126 -5.48 -7.89 -19.56
N LEU A 127 -5.10 -8.88 -18.76
CA LEU A 127 -4.94 -8.75 -17.31
C LEU A 127 -3.46 -8.66 -16.98
N LEU A 128 -3.07 -7.57 -16.32
CA LEU A 128 -1.71 -7.37 -15.82
C LEU A 128 -1.65 -7.87 -14.38
N LEU A 129 -0.64 -8.68 -14.06
CA LEU A 129 -0.40 -9.21 -12.74
C LEU A 129 1.03 -8.85 -12.31
N ASP A 130 1.18 -8.41 -11.07
CA ASP A 130 2.48 -8.15 -10.42
C ASP A 130 3.37 -7.14 -11.19
N ASP A 131 2.89 -5.89 -11.27
CA ASP A 131 3.59 -4.75 -11.90
C ASP A 131 5.03 -4.52 -11.38
#